data_AF-A0A9E3U0Q4-F1
#
_entry.id   AF-A0A9E3U0Q4-F1
#
_cell.length_a   1.000
_cell.length_b   1.000
_cell.length_c   1.000
_cell.angle_alpha   90.00
_cell.angle_beta   90.00
_cell.angle_gamma   90.00
#
_symmetry.space_group_name_H-M   'P 1'
#
loop_
_entity.id
_entity.type
_entity.pdbx_description
1 polymer ?
#
loop_
_entity_poly.entity_id
_entity_poly.type
_entity_poly.pdbx_seq_one_letter_code
_entity_poly.pdbx_strand_id
1 'polypeptide(L)'
;MRRIFCGWAALAPIALAAASFGHAADVEIVEDDNEIRIDTPHLAAVVRKTGYVSGVAGGSFLDKQTGFRDRGFGLDIVDWIMEPGSDVDHRDKLPDEMIYRFGNDN
;
A
#
# COMPACT_ATOMS: atom_id res chain seq x y z
N MET A 1 54.35 30.61 -48.86
CA MET A 1 52.89 30.51 -48.70
C MET A 1 52.59 29.57 -47.53
N ARG A 2 52.14 30.10 -46.39
CA ARG A 2 51.78 29.35 -45.18
C ARG A 2 50.25 29.21 -45.14
N ARG A 3 49.73 27.98 -45.20
CA ARG A 3 48.29 27.71 -45.03
C ARG A 3 48.04 27.31 -43.58
N ILE A 4 47.27 28.14 -42.88
CA ILE A 4 46.74 27.92 -41.53
C ILE A 4 45.49 27.05 -41.71
N PHE A 5 45.48 25.82 -41.20
CA PHE A 5 44.27 25.01 -41.11
C PHE A 5 43.60 25.25 -39.75
N CYS A 6 42.46 25.93 -39.79
CA CYS A 6 41.55 26.16 -38.66
C CYS A 6 40.69 24.90 -38.49
N GLY A 7 40.61 24.38 -37.26
CA GLY A 7 39.98 23.10 -36.94
C GLY A 7 38.46 23.12 -36.99
N TRP A 8 37.87 21.93 -36.97
CA TRP A 8 36.49 21.68 -36.55
C TRP A 8 36.48 20.45 -35.63
N ALA A 9 36.32 20.70 -34.33
CA ALA A 9 35.98 19.66 -33.38
C ALA A 9 34.50 19.29 -33.57
N ALA A 10 34.22 18.07 -34.00
CA ALA A 10 32.87 17.56 -34.12
C ALA A 10 32.31 17.29 -32.70
N LEU A 11 31.33 18.09 -32.29
CA LEU A 11 30.50 17.79 -31.13
C LEU A 11 29.53 16.65 -31.48
N ALA A 12 29.70 15.49 -30.83
CA ALA A 12 28.73 14.41 -30.88
C ALA A 12 27.52 14.75 -29.98
N PRO A 13 26.27 14.63 -30.45
CA PRO A 13 25.11 14.85 -29.61
C PRO A 13 24.96 13.67 -28.63
N ILE A 14 24.98 13.99 -27.34
CA ILE A 14 24.60 13.06 -26.27
C ILE A 14 23.11 12.80 -26.42
N ALA A 15 22.74 11.59 -26.84
CA ALA A 15 21.36 11.14 -26.88
C ALA A 15 20.86 11.04 -25.43
N LEU A 16 20.03 12.01 -25.04
CA LEU A 16 19.34 12.01 -23.75
C LEU A 16 18.25 10.92 -23.81
N ALA A 17 18.51 9.77 -23.22
CA ALA A 17 17.48 8.75 -23.00
C ALA A 17 16.43 9.35 -22.06
N ALA A 18 15.28 9.74 -22.61
CA ALA A 18 14.14 10.13 -21.82
C ALA A 18 13.68 8.90 -21.02
N ALA A 19 13.95 8.90 -19.72
CA ALA A 19 13.36 7.94 -18.81
C ALA A 19 11.84 8.20 -18.82
N SER A 20 11.08 7.27 -19.40
CA SER A 20 9.62 7.26 -19.29
C SER A 20 9.25 6.99 -17.84
N PHE A 21 9.00 8.04 -17.08
CA PHE A 21 8.25 7.92 -15.84
C PHE A 21 6.84 7.46 -16.21
N GLY A 22 6.38 6.35 -15.64
CA GLY A 22 5.04 5.83 -15.88
C GLY A 22 4.01 6.94 -15.67
N HIS A 23 3.07 7.05 -16.61
CA HIS A 23 1.94 7.97 -16.50
C HIS A 23 1.24 7.68 -15.18
N ALA A 24 1.14 8.68 -14.30
CA ALA A 24 0.22 8.61 -13.18
C ALA A 24 -1.16 8.39 -13.79
N ALA A 25 -1.69 7.17 -13.66
CA ALA A 25 -3.06 6.87 -14.05
C ALA A 25 -3.99 7.94 -13.47
N ASP A 26 -5.03 8.33 -14.19
CA ASP A 26 -6.02 9.31 -13.70
C ASP A 26 -6.60 8.80 -12.38
N VAL A 27 -6.13 9.36 -11.26
CA VAL A 27 -6.63 9.09 -9.91
C VAL A 27 -7.62 10.19 -9.58
N GLU A 28 -8.87 9.82 -9.31
CA GLU A 28 -9.89 10.71 -8.80
C GLU A 28 -9.98 10.56 -7.27
N ILE A 29 -9.92 11.69 -6.56
CA ILE A 29 -10.05 11.74 -5.11
C ILE A 29 -11.15 12.75 -4.78
N VAL A 30 -12.16 12.31 -4.04
CA VAL A 30 -13.24 13.17 -3.52
C VAL A 30 -13.26 13.03 -2.00
N GLU A 31 -13.21 14.15 -1.31
CA GLU A 31 -13.11 14.20 0.15
C GLU A 31 -14.23 15.08 0.73
N ASP A 32 -14.83 14.60 1.81
CA ASP A 32 -15.72 15.39 2.68
C ASP A 32 -15.32 15.24 4.15
N ASP A 33 -16.09 15.81 5.07
CA ASP A 33 -15.78 15.79 6.51
C ASP A 33 -15.75 14.37 7.11
N ASN A 34 -16.38 13.38 6.47
CA ASN A 34 -16.57 12.03 6.99
C ASN A 34 -15.71 10.99 6.27
N GLU A 35 -15.40 11.18 4.99
CA GLU A 35 -14.73 10.16 4.19
C GLU A 35 -13.87 10.71 3.04
N ILE A 36 -13.00 9.84 2.53
CA ILE A 36 -12.19 10.05 1.33
C ILE A 36 -12.54 8.93 0.36
N ARG A 37 -13.04 9.26 -0.83
CA ARG A 37 -13.28 8.32 -1.93
C ARG A 37 -12.10 8.37 -2.88
N ILE A 38 -11.55 7.20 -3.19
CA ILE A 38 -10.41 7.04 -4.09
C ILE A 38 -10.87 6.17 -5.24
N ASP A 39 -10.74 6.67 -6.46
CA ASP A 39 -11.00 5.92 -7.69
C ASP A 39 -9.77 5.98 -8.60
N THR A 40 -9.32 4.82 -9.06
CA THR A 40 -8.23 4.64 -10.01
C THR A 40 -8.69 3.70 -11.12
N PRO A 41 -7.93 3.52 -12.22
CA PRO A 41 -8.31 2.56 -13.25
C PRO A 41 -8.41 1.09 -12.77
N HIS A 42 -7.70 0.72 -11.70
CA HIS A 42 -7.61 -0.67 -11.24
C HIS A 42 -8.29 -0.92 -9.90
N LEU A 43 -8.28 0.07 -9.01
CA LEU A 43 -8.79 -0.04 -7.65
C LEU A 43 -9.77 1.09 -7.34
N ALA A 44 -10.74 0.83 -6.46
CA ALA A 44 -11.54 1.85 -5.80
C ALA A 44 -11.68 1.54 -4.31
N ALA A 45 -11.75 2.58 -3.47
CA ALA A 45 -11.89 2.44 -2.02
C ALA A 45 -12.57 3.66 -1.41
N VAL A 46 -13.15 3.49 -0.21
CA VAL A 46 -13.55 4.61 0.65
C VAL A 46 -12.81 4.51 1.98
N VAL A 47 -12.21 5.60 2.43
CA VAL A 47 -11.58 5.71 3.75
C VAL A 47 -12.50 6.50 4.67
N ARG A 48 -12.96 5.90 5.76
CA ARG A 48 -13.75 6.57 6.81
C ARG A 48 -12.83 7.29 7.79
N LYS A 49 -13.12 8.56 8.06
CA LYS A 49 -12.37 9.40 9.01
C LYS A 49 -12.83 9.23 10.45
N THR A 50 -14.08 8.79 10.65
CA THR A 50 -14.72 8.68 11.97
C THR A 50 -15.47 7.35 12.11
N GLY A 51 -15.68 6.87 13.35
CA GLY A 51 -16.36 5.61 13.67
C GLY A 51 -15.52 4.65 14.53
N TYR A 52 -16.05 3.45 14.80
CA TYR A 52 -15.42 2.42 15.66
C TYR A 52 -14.10 1.85 15.11
N VAL A 53 -13.74 2.18 13.85
CA VAL A 53 -12.41 2.01 13.23
C VAL A 53 -12.30 3.07 12.11
N SER A 54 -11.25 3.91 12.10
CA SER A 54 -10.91 4.73 10.93
C SER A 54 -10.06 3.92 9.96
N GLY A 55 -10.26 4.06 8.65
CA GLY A 55 -9.61 3.22 7.64
C GLY A 55 -10.50 2.89 6.44
N VAL A 56 -10.12 1.88 5.65
CA VAL A 56 -10.90 1.47 4.46
C VAL A 56 -12.25 0.89 4.91
N ALA A 57 -13.34 1.47 4.44
CA ALA A 57 -14.70 1.07 4.78
C ALA A 57 -15.00 -0.34 4.24
N GLY A 58 -15.64 -1.18 5.05
CA GLY A 58 -16.07 -2.52 4.64
C GLY A 58 -16.90 -2.54 3.38
N GLY A 59 -16.56 -3.47 2.48
CA GLY A 59 -17.17 -3.66 1.16
C GLY A 59 -16.82 -2.58 0.13
N SER A 60 -16.06 -1.55 0.51
CA SER A 60 -15.71 -0.45 -0.39
C SER A 60 -14.51 -0.73 -1.27
N PHE A 61 -13.60 -1.62 -0.85
CA PHE A 61 -12.39 -1.93 -1.59
C PHE A 61 -12.72 -2.84 -2.76
N LEU A 62 -12.57 -2.31 -3.97
CA LEU A 62 -12.88 -2.98 -5.23
C LEU A 62 -11.62 -3.12 -6.07
N ASP A 63 -11.29 -4.35 -6.43
CA ASP A 63 -10.44 -4.64 -7.58
C ASP A 63 -11.30 -4.65 -8.85
N LYS A 64 -11.09 -3.67 -9.74
CA LYS A 64 -11.85 -3.51 -10.99
C LYS A 64 -11.49 -4.54 -12.04
N GLN A 65 -10.29 -5.13 -11.97
CA GLN A 65 -9.86 -6.16 -12.92
C GLN A 65 -10.59 -7.47 -12.67
N THR A 66 -10.76 -7.87 -11.41
CA THR A 66 -11.41 -9.14 -11.04
C THR A 66 -12.87 -8.98 -10.60
N GLY A 67 -13.29 -7.76 -10.27
CA GLY A 67 -14.59 -7.48 -9.65
C GLY A 67 -14.65 -7.86 -8.17
N PHE A 68 -13.54 -8.28 -7.57
CA PHE A 68 -13.49 -8.66 -6.16
C PHE A 68 -13.75 -7.45 -5.26
N ARG A 69 -14.61 -7.65 -4.25
CA ARG A 69 -14.80 -6.72 -3.14
C ARG A 69 -14.36 -7.34 -1.84
N ASP A 70 -13.76 -6.53 -0.96
CA ASP A 70 -13.43 -7.00 0.38
C ASP A 70 -14.65 -7.61 1.07
N ARG A 71 -14.46 -8.79 1.68
CA ARG A 71 -15.53 -9.58 2.30
C ARG A 71 -15.74 -9.26 3.78
N GLY A 72 -14.90 -8.39 4.34
CA GLY A 72 -14.85 -8.07 5.77
C GLY A 72 -15.57 -6.76 6.10
N PHE A 73 -15.24 -6.22 7.28
CA PHE A 73 -15.73 -4.93 7.75
C PHE A 73 -14.84 -3.75 7.32
N GLY A 74 -13.88 -4.01 6.43
CA GLY A 74 -12.85 -3.08 5.99
C GLY A 74 -11.52 -3.80 5.84
N LEU A 75 -10.53 -3.10 5.29
CA LEU A 75 -9.15 -3.56 5.34
C LEU A 75 -8.58 -3.18 6.71
N ASP A 76 -8.54 -4.14 7.62
CA ASP A 76 -7.87 -4.00 8.90
C ASP A 76 -6.35 -4.16 8.69
N ILE A 77 -5.59 -3.10 8.94
CA ILE A 77 -4.12 -3.19 8.96
C ILE A 77 -3.74 -3.61 10.38
N VAL A 78 -3.67 -4.91 10.59
CA VAL A 78 -3.21 -5.48 11.85
C VAL A 78 -1.69 -5.43 11.86
N ASP A 79 -1.13 -4.50 12.62
CA ASP A 79 0.30 -4.46 12.94
C ASP A 79 0.58 -5.51 14.01
N TRP A 80 0.67 -6.77 13.61
CA TRP A 80 1.12 -7.83 14.51
C TRP A 80 2.64 -7.94 14.42
N ILE A 81 3.33 -7.24 15.32
CA ILE A 81 4.49 -7.84 15.97
C ILE A 81 3.94 -8.90 16.92
N MET A 82 3.60 -10.07 16.37
CA MET A 82 3.53 -11.26 17.20
C MET A 82 4.95 -11.48 17.70
N GLU A 83 5.20 -11.19 18.97
CA GLU A 83 6.40 -11.72 19.60
C GLU A 83 6.41 -13.22 19.30
N PRO A 84 7.49 -13.78 18.73
CA PRO A 84 7.67 -15.23 18.70
C PRO A 84 7.97 -15.67 20.14
N GLY A 85 6.98 -15.56 21.01
CA GLY A 85 7.11 -15.72 22.44
C GLY A 85 6.08 -16.72 22.92
N SER A 86 6.54 -17.94 23.15
CA SER A 86 5.79 -18.93 23.92
C SER A 86 5.49 -18.34 25.30
N ASP A 87 4.25 -18.45 25.78
CA ASP A 87 3.88 -18.05 27.13
C ASP A 87 4.41 -19.02 28.20
N VAL A 88 5.14 -20.07 27.82
CA VAL A 88 5.61 -21.16 28.72
C VAL A 88 6.28 -20.65 29.99
N ASP A 89 7.17 -19.66 29.91
CA ASP A 89 7.89 -19.14 31.10
C ASP A 89 7.02 -18.22 31.98
N HIS A 90 5.84 -17.83 31.49
CA HIS A 90 4.91 -16.93 32.15
C HIS A 90 3.56 -17.57 32.48
N ARG A 91 3.31 -18.79 32.00
CA ARG A 91 2.00 -19.43 32.01
C ARG A 91 1.45 -19.63 33.41
N ASP A 92 2.33 -19.97 34.34
CA ASP A 92 2.02 -20.22 35.75
C ASP A 92 1.58 -18.96 36.50
N LYS A 93 1.79 -17.78 35.91
CA LYS A 93 1.49 -16.47 36.48
C LYS A 93 0.22 -15.86 35.88
N LEU A 94 -0.35 -16.48 34.86
CA LEU A 94 -1.56 -16.01 34.20
C LEU A 94 -2.81 -16.58 34.90
N PRO A 95 -3.88 -15.79 35.00
CA PRO A 95 -5.21 -16.32 35.28
C PRO A 95 -5.59 -17.38 34.23
N ASP A 96 -6.35 -18.41 34.63
CA ASP A 96 -6.71 -19.54 33.75
C ASP A 96 -7.36 -19.09 32.43
N GLU A 97 -8.15 -18.02 32.46
CA GLU A 97 -8.83 -17.42 31.32
C GLU A 97 -7.89 -16.71 30.33
N MET A 98 -6.67 -16.39 30.73
CA MET A 98 -5.66 -15.72 29.90
C MET A 98 -4.66 -16.69 29.27
N ILE A 99 -4.73 -17.98 29.62
CA ILE A 99 -3.82 -19.00 29.07
C ILE A 99 -4.26 -19.35 27.64
N TYR A 100 -3.39 -19.06 26.67
CA TYR A 100 -3.62 -19.44 25.27
C TYR A 100 -3.36 -20.95 25.10
N ARG A 101 -4.42 -21.71 24.78
CA ARG A 101 -4.34 -23.15 24.53
C ARG A 101 -4.35 -23.40 23.03
N PHE A 102 -3.17 -23.61 22.45
CA PHE A 102 -3.02 -23.99 21.05
C PHE A 102 -3.27 -25.50 20.86
N GLY A 103 -3.95 -25.88 19.76
CA GLY A 103 -4.16 -27.29 19.41
C GLY A 103 -5.14 -28.03 20.33
N ASN A 104 -6.36 -27.50 20.50
CA ASN A 104 -7.41 -28.24 21.19
C ASN A 104 -7.80 -29.48 20.36
N ASP A 105 -7.17 -30.61 20.66
CA ASP A 105 -7.54 -31.91 20.15
C ASP A 105 -8.88 -32.33 20.79
N ASN A 106 -9.91 -32.52 19.95
CA ASN A 106 -11.13 -33.25 20.31
C ASN A 106 -10.90 -34.76 20.16
#